data_AF-I4CDB8-F1
#
_entry.id   AF-I4CDB8-F1
#
_cell.length_a   1.000
_cell.length_b   1.000
_cell.length_c   1.000
_cell.angle_alpha   90.00
_cell.angle_beta   90.00
_cell.angle_gamma   90.00
#
_symmetry.space_group_name_H-M   'P 1'
#
loop_
_entity.id
_entity.type
_entity.pdbx_description
1 polymer ?
#
loop_
_entity_poly.entity_id
_entity_poly.type
_entity_poly.pdbx_seq_one_letter_code
_entity_poly.pdbx_strand_id
1 'polypeptide(L)'
;MPNVLAMNQGTDMPEPTTERTGMEEVTCSFCSGTGTDPFGIMSWISKCCICGGTGRVLVRTPHVRCAHCKGTGAIKTLTCTVCMGTGFVPLPSKPTVVCPECHGSGDDQSASAMACLKCRGRGFVIKE
;
A
#
# COMPACT_ATOMS: atom_id res chain seq x y z
N MET A 1 13.22 -12.20 -61.46
CA MET A 1 12.42 -10.94 -61.53
C MET A 1 10.97 -11.36 -61.73
N PRO A 2 9.97 -10.80 -61.01
CA PRO A 2 9.93 -9.47 -60.40
C PRO A 2 9.92 -9.46 -58.86
N ASN A 3 10.08 -8.24 -58.37
CA ASN A 3 10.03 -7.72 -57.01
C ASN A 3 8.78 -6.84 -56.91
N VAL A 4 7.94 -6.95 -55.88
CA VAL A 4 7.30 -5.77 -55.25
C VAL A 4 6.76 -6.06 -53.83
N LEU A 5 6.97 -5.05 -53.00
CA LEU A 5 6.65 -4.80 -51.60
C LEU A 5 5.17 -4.94 -51.19
N ALA A 6 4.93 -5.26 -49.91
CA ALA A 6 4.14 -4.47 -48.94
C ALA A 6 4.14 -5.20 -47.58
N MET A 7 4.83 -4.72 -46.54
CA MET A 7 4.37 -3.73 -45.54
C MET A 7 3.39 -4.29 -44.48
N ASN A 8 4.00 -4.62 -43.33
CA ASN A 8 3.69 -4.11 -41.99
C ASN A 8 2.33 -4.33 -41.28
N GLN A 9 2.50 -4.85 -40.06
CA GLN A 9 1.94 -4.37 -38.79
C GLN A 9 0.52 -4.82 -38.40
N GLY A 10 0.52 -5.62 -37.33
CA GLY A 10 -0.60 -5.83 -36.42
C GLY A 10 -0.04 -6.39 -35.11
N THR A 11 0.69 -5.56 -34.36
CA THR A 11 0.94 -5.86 -32.95
C THR A 11 -0.39 -5.70 -32.24
N ASP A 12 -1.06 -6.82 -31.97
CA ASP A 12 -2.25 -6.85 -31.11
C ASP A 12 -1.90 -6.20 -29.77
N MET A 13 -2.38 -4.97 -29.61
CA MET A 13 -2.40 -4.28 -28.34
C MET A 13 -3.37 -5.06 -27.44
N PRO A 14 -2.99 -5.51 -26.23
CA PRO A 14 -3.96 -6.06 -25.32
C PRO A 14 -5.02 -4.99 -25.02
N GLU A 15 -6.28 -5.41 -25.14
CA GLU A 15 -7.50 -4.66 -24.88
C GLU A 15 -7.43 -3.85 -23.57
N PRO A 16 -8.14 -2.72 -23.46
CA PRO A 16 -8.12 -1.87 -22.29
C PRO A 16 -8.68 -2.63 -21.08
N THR A 17 -7.79 -3.15 -20.23
CA THR A 17 -8.17 -3.84 -19.00
C THR A 17 -8.83 -2.82 -18.08
N THR A 18 -10.15 -2.91 -17.98
CA THR A 18 -10.98 -2.21 -16.99
C THR A 18 -10.28 -2.23 -15.64
N GLU A 19 -9.99 -1.06 -15.07
CA GLU A 19 -9.36 -0.93 -13.75
C GLU A 19 -10.22 -1.64 -12.69
N ARG A 20 -9.84 -2.87 -12.32
CA ARG A 20 -10.58 -3.66 -11.33
C ARG A 20 -10.24 -3.15 -9.95
N THR A 21 -10.96 -2.12 -9.49
CA THR A 21 -11.04 -1.85 -8.06
C THR A 21 -11.62 -3.11 -7.39
N GLY A 22 -10.85 -3.71 -6.49
CA GLY A 22 -11.14 -5.02 -5.94
C GLY A 22 -10.51 -5.21 -4.56
N MET A 23 -10.72 -6.38 -3.97
CA MET A 23 -10.03 -6.81 -2.76
C MET A 23 -8.99 -7.87 -3.13
N GLU A 24 -7.79 -7.74 -2.57
CA GLU A 24 -6.71 -8.71 -2.70
C GLU A 24 -6.35 -9.23 -1.30
N GLU A 25 -6.14 -10.54 -1.17
CA GLU A 25 -5.62 -11.13 0.05
C GLU A 25 -4.09 -11.04 0.06
N VAL A 26 -3.54 -10.41 1.09
CA VAL A 26 -2.09 -10.24 1.27
C VAL A 26 -1.66 -10.75 2.65
N THR A 27 -0.37 -11.05 2.78
CA THR A 27 0.23 -11.34 4.09
C THR A 27 0.04 -10.15 5.03
N CYS A 28 -0.43 -10.41 6.24
CA CYS A 28 -0.63 -9.39 7.27
C CYS A 28 0.71 -8.78 7.66
N SER A 29 0.92 -7.51 7.29
CA SER A 29 2.19 -6.83 7.55
C SER A 29 2.49 -6.66 9.04
N PHE A 30 1.45 -6.42 9.86
CA PHE A 30 1.60 -6.23 11.30
C PHE A 30 2.29 -7.41 11.98
N CYS A 31 1.78 -8.63 11.74
CA CYS A 31 2.35 -9.86 12.32
C CYS A 31 3.30 -10.60 11.38
N SER A 32 3.60 -10.05 10.20
CA SER A 32 4.40 -10.73 9.16
C SER A 32 3.90 -12.15 8.81
N GLY A 33 2.59 -12.38 8.91
CA GLY A 33 1.97 -13.66 8.61
C GLY A 33 1.94 -14.69 9.74
N THR A 34 2.50 -14.42 10.92
CA THR A 34 2.51 -15.39 12.03
C THR A 34 1.12 -15.61 12.64
N GLY A 35 0.22 -14.65 12.50
CA GLY A 35 -1.07 -14.65 13.18
C GLY A 35 -0.98 -14.32 14.68
N THR A 36 0.21 -14.08 15.23
CA THR A 36 0.41 -13.70 16.64
C THR A 36 0.74 -12.22 16.76
N ASP A 37 0.42 -11.62 17.92
CA ASP A 37 0.83 -10.25 18.22
C ASP A 37 2.37 -10.17 18.28
N PRO A 38 3.02 -9.39 17.39
CA PRO A 38 4.47 -9.37 17.28
C PRO A 38 5.16 -8.66 18.46
N PHE A 39 4.39 -7.97 19.30
CA PHE A 39 4.89 -7.14 20.38
C PHE A 39 4.67 -7.76 21.77
N GLY A 40 3.93 -8.88 21.85
CA GLY A 40 3.66 -9.62 23.07
C GLY A 40 2.96 -8.80 24.15
N ILE A 41 2.19 -7.75 23.78
CA ILE A 41 1.67 -6.75 24.73
C ILE A 41 0.75 -7.36 25.79
N MET A 42 -0.03 -8.38 25.41
CA MET A 42 -0.88 -9.13 26.35
C MET A 42 -0.24 -10.46 26.75
N SER A 43 0.29 -11.21 25.78
CA SER A 43 1.15 -12.38 25.96
C SER A 43 1.78 -12.78 24.63
N TRP A 44 2.83 -13.61 24.65
CA TRP A 44 3.45 -14.20 23.47
C TRP A 44 2.55 -15.12 22.62
N ILE A 45 1.43 -15.62 23.16
CA ILE A 45 0.46 -16.47 22.44
C ILE A 45 -0.76 -15.68 21.93
N SER A 46 -0.80 -14.37 22.18
CA SER A 46 -1.92 -13.53 21.79
C SER A 46 -2.07 -13.50 20.27
N LYS A 47 -3.30 -13.68 19.79
CA LYS A 47 -3.61 -13.53 18.36
C LYS A 47 -3.36 -12.10 17.92
N CYS A 48 -2.89 -11.94 16.69
CA CYS A 48 -2.71 -10.63 16.06
C CYS A 48 -4.06 -9.89 15.97
N CYS A 49 -4.10 -8.68 16.50
CA CYS A 49 -5.30 -7.84 16.54
C CYS A 49 -5.78 -7.35 15.16
N ILE A 50 -4.93 -7.42 14.13
CA ILE A 50 -5.24 -6.97 12.77
C ILE A 50 -5.87 -8.08 11.92
N CYS A 51 -5.27 -9.27 11.92
CA CYS A 51 -5.72 -10.40 11.09
C CYS A 51 -6.55 -11.43 11.87
N GLY A 52 -6.72 -11.27 13.18
CA GLY A 52 -7.48 -12.19 14.03
C GLY A 52 -6.85 -13.58 14.17
N GLY A 53 -5.55 -13.73 13.85
CA GLY A 53 -4.86 -15.03 13.90
C GLY A 53 -4.63 -15.70 12.55
N THR A 54 -5.17 -15.18 11.46
CA THR A 54 -5.08 -15.82 10.13
C THR A 54 -3.74 -15.62 9.43
N GLY A 55 -2.96 -14.62 9.85
CA GLY A 55 -1.73 -14.21 9.15
C GLY A 55 -2.00 -13.44 7.85
N ARG A 56 -3.25 -13.18 7.48
CA ARG A 56 -3.63 -12.58 6.20
C ARG A 56 -4.70 -11.50 6.36
N VAL A 57 -4.72 -10.53 5.44
CA VAL A 57 -5.70 -9.44 5.43
C VAL A 57 -6.14 -9.15 4.00
N LEU A 58 -7.37 -8.64 3.84
CA LEU A 58 -7.87 -8.13 2.58
C LEU A 58 -7.51 -6.64 2.44
N VAL A 59 -6.95 -6.25 1.30
CA VAL A 59 -6.61 -4.86 0.97
C VAL A 59 -7.23 -4.46 -0.36
N ARG A 60 -7.56 -3.17 -0.52
CA ARG A 60 -8.13 -2.66 -1.76
C ARG A 60 -7.05 -2.55 -2.84
N THR A 61 -7.31 -3.03 -4.05
CA THR A 61 -6.43 -2.86 -5.21
C THR A 61 -6.92 -1.71 -6.12
N PRO A 62 -6.01 -0.92 -6.72
CA PRO A 62 -4.57 -0.93 -6.51
C PRO A 62 -4.18 -0.37 -5.14
N HIS A 63 -3.11 -0.89 -4.55
CA HIS A 63 -2.54 -0.42 -3.28
C HIS A 63 -1.03 -0.18 -3.41
N VAL A 64 -0.51 0.59 -2.45
CA VAL A 64 0.92 0.79 -2.24
C VAL A 64 1.25 0.65 -0.76
N ARG A 65 2.54 0.46 -0.46
CA ARG A 65 3.01 0.45 0.93
C ARG A 65 2.70 1.78 1.60
N CYS A 66 2.20 1.71 2.83
CA CYS A 66 1.99 2.88 3.67
C CYS A 66 3.34 3.54 3.96
N ALA A 67 3.53 4.78 3.53
CA ALA A 67 4.78 5.51 3.74
C ALA A 67 5.08 5.72 5.23
N HIS A 68 4.07 6.16 6.00
CA HIS A 68 4.21 6.47 7.43
C HIS A 68 4.77 5.31 8.27
N CYS A 69 4.26 4.07 8.08
CA CYS A 69 4.80 2.90 8.77
C CYS A 69 5.79 2.09 7.93
N LYS A 70 6.16 2.58 6.74
CA LYS A 70 7.03 1.87 5.78
C LYS A 70 6.54 0.45 5.47
N GLY A 71 5.22 0.28 5.49
CA GLY A 71 4.58 -0.98 5.22
C GLY A 71 4.51 -1.98 6.36
N THR A 72 5.01 -1.69 7.57
CA THR A 72 4.98 -2.64 8.69
C THR A 72 3.59 -2.81 9.31
N GLY A 73 2.69 -1.85 9.09
CA GLY A 73 1.40 -1.80 9.79
C GLY A 73 1.50 -1.26 11.23
N ALA A 74 2.69 -0.93 11.72
CA ALA A 74 2.87 -0.46 13.10
C ALA A 74 3.78 0.78 13.19
N ILE A 75 3.51 1.64 14.16
CA ILE A 75 4.40 2.71 14.61
C ILE A 75 4.84 2.35 16.02
N LYS A 76 6.10 1.96 16.18
CA LYS A 76 6.60 1.29 17.39
C LYS A 76 5.74 0.04 17.67
N THR A 77 5.11 -0.05 18.82
CA THR A 77 4.23 -1.16 19.23
C THR A 77 2.74 -0.90 18.95
N LEU A 78 2.40 0.27 18.40
CA LEU A 78 1.03 0.67 18.15
C LEU A 78 0.62 0.39 16.71
N THR A 79 -0.64 0.00 16.52
CA THR A 79 -1.25 -0.08 15.19
C THR A 79 -1.12 1.25 14.46
N CYS A 80 -0.57 1.22 13.24
CA CYS A 80 -0.49 2.40 12.40
C CYS A 80 -1.90 2.87 12.03
N THR A 81 -2.26 4.08 12.43
CA THR A 81 -3.59 4.67 12.23
C THR A 81 -3.86 5.08 10.79
N VAL A 82 -2.82 5.20 9.95
CA VAL A 82 -2.96 5.56 8.53
C VAL A 82 -3.48 4.38 7.71
N CYS A 83 -2.92 3.18 7.94
CA CYS A 83 -3.24 1.97 7.19
C CYS A 83 -4.06 0.95 7.99
N MET A 84 -4.43 1.30 9.22
CA MET A 84 -5.17 0.45 10.16
C MET A 84 -4.51 -0.92 10.36
N GLY A 85 -3.17 -0.95 10.45
CA GLY A 85 -2.42 -2.19 10.67
C GLY A 85 -2.10 -3.01 9.42
N THR A 86 -2.71 -2.71 8.27
CA THR A 86 -2.51 -3.55 7.06
C THR A 86 -1.12 -3.40 6.46
N GLY A 87 -0.49 -2.24 6.64
CA GLY A 87 0.76 -1.86 5.96
C GLY A 87 0.54 -1.32 4.54
N PHE A 88 -0.71 -1.19 4.09
CA PHE A 88 -1.06 -0.75 2.75
C PHE A 88 -2.04 0.41 2.77
N VAL A 89 -1.95 1.28 1.78
CA VAL A 89 -2.93 2.34 1.51
C VAL A 89 -3.41 2.23 0.06
N PRO A 90 -4.68 2.53 -0.23
CA PRO A 90 -5.18 2.52 -1.60
C PRO A 90 -4.43 3.53 -2.47
N LEU A 91 -4.08 3.13 -3.69
CA LEU A 91 -3.58 4.03 -4.71
C LEU A 91 -4.79 4.62 -5.47
N PRO A 92 -4.99 5.94 -5.49
CA PRO A 92 -6.05 6.56 -6.27
C PRO A 92 -5.85 6.32 -7.78
N SER A 93 -6.93 6.17 -8.54
CA SER A 93 -6.87 6.12 -10.02
C SER A 93 -6.42 7.44 -10.66
N LYS A 94 -6.49 8.56 -9.92
CA LYS A 94 -6.01 9.85 -10.41
C LYS A 94 -4.48 9.93 -10.34
N PRO A 95 -3.82 10.65 -11.27
CA PRO A 95 -2.39 10.90 -11.19
C PRO A 95 -1.99 11.46 -9.82
N THR A 96 -0.87 10.97 -9.28
CA THR A 96 -0.36 11.42 -7.98
C THR A 96 1.05 11.98 -8.14
N VAL A 97 1.44 12.84 -7.21
CA VAL A 97 2.81 13.36 -7.07
C VAL A 97 3.29 13.11 -5.64
N VAL A 98 4.61 13.01 -5.48
CA VAL A 98 5.24 12.93 -4.15
C VAL A 98 4.80 14.13 -3.33
N CYS A 99 4.44 13.89 -2.06
CA CYS A 99 3.98 14.95 -1.18
C CYS A 99 5.10 15.99 -1.00
N PRO A 100 4.89 17.27 -1.34
CA PRO A 100 5.94 18.28 -1.25
C PRO A 100 6.29 18.64 0.19
N GLU A 101 5.39 18.41 1.15
CA GLU A 101 5.61 18.75 2.56
C GLU A 101 6.43 17.70 3.31
N CYS A 102 6.28 16.42 2.99
CA CYS A 102 7.02 15.34 3.68
C CYS A 102 8.01 14.61 2.77
N HIS A 103 8.14 15.06 1.52
CA HIS A 103 9.02 14.47 0.51
C HIS A 103 8.86 12.95 0.37
N GLY A 104 7.64 12.45 0.56
CA GLY A 104 7.33 11.02 0.45
C GLY A 104 7.42 10.22 1.74
N SER A 105 7.93 10.76 2.84
CA SER A 105 8.08 10.00 4.10
C SER A 105 6.74 9.56 4.69
N GLY A 106 5.70 10.37 4.51
CA GLY A 106 4.43 10.22 5.20
C GLY A 106 4.44 10.74 6.64
N ASP A 107 5.56 11.25 7.13
CA ASP A 107 5.71 11.73 8.51
C ASP A 107 5.61 13.25 8.59
N ASP A 108 5.08 13.74 9.71
CA ASP A 108 5.21 15.14 10.09
C ASP A 108 6.66 15.44 10.48
N GLN A 109 7.27 16.46 9.85
CA GLN A 109 8.68 16.79 10.08
C GLN A 109 8.94 17.30 11.51
N SER A 110 7.94 17.88 12.17
CA SER A 110 8.03 18.40 13.53
C SER A 110 7.79 17.30 14.58
N ALA A 111 7.19 16.18 14.18
CA ALA A 111 6.92 15.04 15.06
C ALA A 111 6.85 13.73 14.27
N SER A 112 7.98 13.01 14.14
CA SER A 112 8.09 11.83 13.25
C SER A 112 7.21 10.62 13.62
N ALA A 113 6.54 10.62 14.77
CA ALA A 113 5.54 9.60 15.12
C ALA A 113 4.12 9.97 14.66
N MET A 114 3.94 11.16 14.10
CA MET A 114 2.68 11.67 13.58
C MET A 114 2.69 11.62 12.05
N ALA A 115 1.56 11.26 11.47
CA ALA A 115 1.40 11.27 10.03
C ALA A 115 1.38 12.71 9.51
N CYS A 116 2.05 12.96 8.38
CA CYS A 116 2.00 14.22 7.66
C CYS A 116 0.54 14.61 7.38
N LEU A 117 0.13 15.82 7.81
CA LEU A 117 -1.26 16.27 7.72
C LEU A 117 -1.73 16.48 6.27
N LYS A 118 -0.84 16.89 5.37
CA LYS A 118 -1.15 17.14 3.96
C LYS A 118 -1.48 15.87 3.18
N CYS A 119 -0.60 14.85 3.26
CA CYS A 119 -0.82 13.58 2.57
C CYS A 119 -1.52 12.53 3.43
N ARG A 120 -1.80 12.84 4.70
CA ARG A 120 -2.37 11.94 5.72
C ARG A 120 -1.60 10.63 5.82
N GLY A 121 -0.27 10.71 5.82
CA GLY A 121 0.62 9.55 5.97
C GLY A 121 0.88 8.72 4.71
N ARG A 122 0.27 9.06 3.57
CA ARG A 122 0.41 8.27 2.32
C ARG A 122 1.74 8.50 1.60
N GLY A 123 2.40 9.64 1.82
CA GLY A 123 3.60 10.04 1.09
C GLY A 123 3.34 10.68 -0.28
N PHE A 124 2.09 10.71 -0.75
CA PHE A 124 1.71 11.34 -2.02
C PHE A 124 0.38 12.11 -1.90
N VAL A 125 0.18 13.03 -2.84
CA VAL A 125 -1.07 13.78 -3.03
C VAL A 125 -1.57 13.60 -4.47
N ILE A 126 -2.87 13.76 -4.69
CA ILE A 126 -3.43 13.76 -6.04
C ILE A 126 -2.95 15.02 -6.76
N LYS A 127 -2.49 14.87 -8.01
CA LYS A 127 -2.16 16.00 -8.88
C LYS A 127 -3.47 16.64 -9.33
N GLU A 128 -3.61 17.93 -9.05
CA GLU A 128 -4.73 18.75 -9.54
C GLU A 128 -4.68 18.94 -11.06
#